data_AF-A0A6D2HSF1-F1
#
_entry.id   AF-A0A6D2HSF1-F1
#
_cell.length_a   1.000
_cell.length_b   1.000
_cell.length_c   1.000
_cell.angle_alpha   90.00
_cell.angle_beta   90.00
_cell.angle_gamma   90.00
#
_symmetry.space_group_name_H-M   'P 1'
#
loop_
_entity.id
_entity.type
_entity.pdbx_description
1 polymer ?
#
loop_
_entity_poly.entity_id
_entity_poly.type
_entity_poly.pdbx_seq_one_letter_code
_entity_poly.pdbx_strand_id
1 'polypeptide(L)'
;METLHGLGRRHGFIILLLVMFLSFVSGFALNSFSYDARDVKIHSDVRILSGSDSGGFPPRGKEYLLCGTHNPDQDGTLFSPYCEKGYVISEIKFADFGQPTGSCETFKHGKCGAAATLKLVKQNCLGKEDCWLRLTDQMFGPTHCKGPVSFAFFGTCKRTKQ
;
A
#
# COMPACT_ATOMS: atom_id res chain seq x y z
N MET A 1 1.76 -46.08 49.35
CA MET A 1 0.70 -45.10 49.03
C MET A 1 1.25 -43.72 49.35
N GLU A 2 1.24 -42.83 48.35
CA GLU A 2 1.21 -41.36 48.49
C GLU A 2 2.48 -40.70 49.11
N THR A 3 3.20 -39.74 48.53
CA THR A 3 2.83 -38.68 47.57
C THR A 3 4.06 -38.20 46.77
N LEU A 4 3.96 -38.35 45.45
CA LEU A 4 4.81 -37.77 44.43
C LEU A 4 4.44 -36.28 44.24
N HIS A 5 4.96 -35.35 45.06
CA HIS A 5 4.56 -33.93 44.99
C HIS A 5 5.73 -32.92 45.07
N GLY A 6 6.91 -33.28 44.54
CA GLY A 6 8.10 -32.40 44.54
C GLY A 6 8.67 -32.02 43.17
N LEU A 7 8.31 -32.73 42.10
CA LEU A 7 8.98 -32.59 40.78
C LEU A 7 8.19 -31.74 39.76
N GLY A 8 6.92 -31.43 40.03
CA GLY A 8 6.02 -30.77 39.08
C GLY A 8 6.18 -29.25 38.92
N ARG A 9 6.80 -28.54 39.87
CA ARG A 9 6.83 -27.06 39.86
C ARG A 9 7.99 -26.47 39.07
N ARG A 10 9.15 -27.14 39.04
CA ARG A 10 10.29 -26.77 38.17
C ARG A 10 10.09 -27.24 36.73
N HIS A 11 9.56 -28.45 36.55
CA HIS A 11 9.15 -28.93 35.23
C HIS A 11 8.04 -28.08 34.63
N GLY A 12 7.05 -27.65 35.44
CA GLY A 12 6.02 -26.72 34.97
C GLY A 12 6.59 -25.42 34.45
N PHE A 13 7.60 -24.85 35.10
CA PHE A 13 8.26 -23.62 34.65
C PHE A 13 9.09 -23.82 33.38
N ILE A 14 9.80 -24.95 33.26
CA ILE A 14 10.55 -25.32 32.05
C ILE A 14 9.60 -25.58 30.87
N ILE A 15 8.47 -26.27 31.10
CA ILE A 15 7.43 -26.49 30.09
C ILE A 15 6.80 -25.15 29.69
N LEU A 16 6.51 -24.25 30.64
CA LEU A 16 5.97 -22.92 30.33
C LEU A 16 6.95 -22.09 29.49
N LEU A 17 8.24 -22.12 29.84
CA LEU A 17 9.30 -21.44 29.07
C LEU A 17 9.50 -22.05 27.68
N LEU A 18 9.45 -23.38 27.54
CA LEU A 18 9.51 -24.06 26.23
C LEU A 18 8.28 -23.74 25.39
N VAL A 19 7.09 -23.70 25.98
CA VAL A 19 5.86 -23.32 25.27
C VAL A 19 5.94 -21.85 24.83
N MET A 20 6.41 -20.94 25.68
CA MET A 20 6.63 -19.53 25.30
C MET A 20 7.69 -19.38 24.20
N PHE A 21 8.77 -20.17 24.24
CA PHE A 21 9.82 -20.15 23.22
C PHE A 21 9.32 -20.71 21.88
N LEU A 22 8.49 -21.77 21.90
CA LEU A 22 7.83 -22.29 20.70
C LEU A 22 6.77 -21.32 20.16
N SER A 23 6.03 -20.61 21.02
CA SER A 23 5.11 -19.53 20.62
C SER A 23 5.86 -18.32 20.03
N PHE A 24 7.04 -18.00 20.57
CA PHE A 24 7.89 -16.93 20.05
C PHE A 24 8.48 -17.31 18.69
N VAL A 25 9.01 -18.53 18.53
CA VAL A 25 9.54 -19.03 17.25
C VAL A 25 8.46 -19.19 16.19
N SER A 26 7.24 -19.61 16.56
CA SER A 26 6.08 -19.63 15.64
C SER A 26 5.52 -18.22 15.35
N GLY A 27 5.80 -17.23 16.20
CA GLY A 27 5.54 -15.81 15.93
C GLY A 27 6.51 -15.17 14.93
N PHE A 28 7.67 -15.78 14.65
CA PHE A 28 8.68 -15.27 13.72
C PHE A 28 8.82 -16.09 12.43
N ALA A 29 7.92 -17.05 12.18
CA ALA A 29 7.85 -17.80 10.93
C ALA A 29 6.40 -18.10 10.54
N LEU A 30 5.60 -17.06 10.33
CA LEU A 30 4.43 -17.12 9.45
C LEU A 30 4.66 -16.11 8.34
N ASN A 31 5.28 -16.61 7.26
CA ASN A 31 5.10 -16.04 5.95
C ASN A 31 3.61 -15.79 5.71
N SER A 32 3.31 -14.60 5.19
CA SER A 32 2.04 -14.11 4.65
C SER A 32 1.09 -15.22 4.16
N PHE A 33 0.13 -15.63 4.99
CA PHE A 33 -0.95 -16.53 4.58
C PHE A 33 -2.21 -15.71 4.32
N SER A 34 -2.37 -15.24 3.09
CA SER A 34 -3.63 -14.67 2.61
C SER A 34 -4.43 -15.80 1.94
N TYR A 35 -5.49 -16.27 2.59
CA TYR A 35 -6.51 -17.07 1.92
C TYR A 35 -7.30 -16.13 1.00
N ASP A 36 -7.17 -16.28 -0.32
CA ASP A 36 -8.23 -15.86 -1.25
C ASP A 36 -8.55 -17.02 -2.20
N ALA A 37 -9.83 -17.37 -2.23
CA ALA A 37 -10.37 -18.43 -3.06
C ALA A 37 -10.98 -17.82 -4.32
N ARG A 38 -10.29 -17.99 -5.46
CA ARG A 38 -10.88 -18.19 -6.80
C ARG A 38 -9.80 -18.57 -7.81
N ASP A 39 -9.83 -19.84 -8.21
CA ASP A 39 -9.15 -20.34 -9.40
C ASP A 39 -9.81 -19.71 -10.63
N VAL A 40 -9.08 -18.84 -11.34
CA VAL A 40 -9.46 -18.41 -12.69
C VAL A 40 -8.26 -18.63 -13.60
N LYS A 41 -8.32 -19.72 -14.35
CA LYS A 41 -7.41 -20.03 -15.44
C LYS A 41 -7.74 -19.14 -16.65
N ILE A 42 -7.09 -17.98 -16.78
CA ILE A 42 -7.22 -17.16 -18.00
C ILE A 42 -6.16 -17.61 -19.01
N HIS A 43 -6.62 -18.34 -20.03
CA HIS A 43 -5.92 -18.48 -21.30
C HIS A 43 -5.78 -17.08 -21.91
N SER A 44 -4.56 -16.76 -22.37
CA SER A 44 -4.14 -15.53 -23.00
C SER A 44 -5.18 -14.95 -23.96
N ASP A 45 -5.84 -13.84 -23.58
CA ASP A 45 -6.36 -12.83 -24.51
C ASP A 45 -6.68 -11.52 -23.77
N VAL A 46 -6.39 -10.42 -24.45
CA VAL A 46 -6.35 -9.04 -23.96
C VAL A 46 -7.76 -8.45 -23.71
N ARG A 47 -7.82 -7.50 -22.76
CA ARG A 47 -8.92 -6.60 -22.30
C ARG A 47 -9.81 -7.13 -21.17
N ILE A 48 -9.55 -6.67 -19.94
CA ILE A 48 -10.58 -6.56 -18.89
C ILE A 48 -10.45 -5.23 -18.15
N LEU A 49 -11.53 -4.45 -18.23
CA LEU A 49 -11.90 -3.37 -17.31
C LEU A 49 -12.26 -3.98 -15.95
N SER A 50 -11.61 -3.58 -14.85
CA SER A 50 -12.17 -3.62 -13.48
C SER A 50 -11.26 -2.82 -12.53
N GLY A 51 -11.85 -1.94 -11.74
CA GLY A 51 -11.18 -1.06 -10.79
C GLY A 51 -11.01 -1.68 -9.39
N SER A 52 -10.00 -1.15 -8.70
CA SER A 52 -9.56 -1.37 -7.30
C SER A 52 -9.07 -2.81 -6.99
N ASP A 53 -7.88 -3.09 -6.49
CA ASP A 53 -6.89 -2.31 -5.75
C ASP A 53 -5.48 -2.93 -5.97
N SER A 54 -4.45 -2.09 -5.97
CA SER A 54 -3.01 -2.39 -5.77
C SER A 54 -2.33 -3.58 -6.47
N GLY A 55 -1.40 -3.28 -7.37
CA GLY A 55 -0.28 -4.17 -7.73
C GLY A 55 -0.47 -4.94 -9.04
N GLY A 56 -0.52 -4.24 -10.17
CA GLY A 56 -0.37 -4.89 -11.46
C GLY A 56 0.97 -5.62 -11.51
N PHE A 57 0.94 -6.93 -11.78
CA PHE A 57 2.13 -7.72 -12.10
C PHE A 57 3.05 -6.93 -13.05
N PRO A 58 4.36 -6.89 -12.81
CA PRO A 58 5.28 -6.14 -13.64
C PRO A 58 5.25 -6.76 -15.03
N PRO A 59 4.84 -6.04 -16.09
CA PRO A 59 5.17 -6.48 -17.42
C PRO A 59 6.70 -6.56 -17.50
N ARG A 60 7.25 -7.52 -18.25
CA ARG A 60 8.70 -7.59 -18.59
C ARG A 60 9.17 -6.40 -19.46
N GLY A 61 8.50 -5.26 -19.35
CA GLY A 61 8.76 -4.01 -20.04
C GLY A 61 9.73 -3.11 -19.26
N LYS A 62 10.08 -1.98 -19.86
CA LYS A 62 10.97 -0.99 -19.24
C LYS A 62 10.23 -0.11 -18.22
N GLU A 63 8.89 -0.02 -18.33
CA GLU A 63 8.04 0.90 -17.58
C GLU A 63 6.66 0.28 -17.34
N TYR A 64 6.02 0.61 -16.22
CA TYR A 64 4.62 0.27 -15.91
C TYR A 64 3.95 1.36 -15.07
N LEU A 65 2.62 1.33 -14.97
CA LEU A 65 1.82 2.40 -14.39
C LEU A 65 1.44 2.12 -12.94
N LEU A 66 1.38 3.18 -12.13
CA LEU A 66 0.82 3.19 -10.79
C LEU A 66 -0.40 4.09 -10.78
N CYS A 67 -1.54 3.60 -10.29
CA CYS A 67 -2.73 4.41 -10.19
C CYS A 67 -3.59 4.00 -9.00
N GLY A 68 -4.36 4.95 -8.47
CA GLY A 68 -5.29 4.68 -7.38
C GLY A 68 -6.06 5.90 -6.93
N THR A 69 -7.17 5.64 -6.25
CA THR A 69 -7.98 6.65 -5.55
C THR A 69 -8.10 6.22 -4.09
N HIS A 70 -7.87 7.15 -3.17
CA HIS A 70 -7.96 6.91 -1.73
C HIS A 70 -8.90 7.92 -1.09
N ASN A 71 -9.73 7.45 -0.16
CA ASN A 71 -10.57 8.31 0.66
C ASN A 71 -9.86 8.49 2.02
N PRO A 72 -9.27 9.67 2.29
CA PRO A 72 -8.60 9.92 3.56
C PRO A 72 -9.60 9.84 4.72
N ASP A 73 -9.21 9.18 5.80
CA ASP A 73 -9.93 9.27 7.08
C ASP A 73 -9.63 10.61 7.79
N GLN A 74 -10.31 10.89 8.90
CA GLN A 74 -10.19 12.14 9.66
C GLN A 74 -8.74 12.44 10.10
N ASP A 75 -7.99 11.42 10.50
CA ASP A 75 -6.58 11.55 10.90
C ASP A 75 -5.60 11.53 9.69
N GLY A 76 -6.16 11.35 8.49
CA GLY A 76 -5.41 11.19 7.25
C GLY A 76 -4.94 9.75 7.02
N THR A 77 -5.17 9.26 5.80
CA THR A 77 -4.67 7.97 5.34
C THR A 77 -3.20 8.09 4.93
N LEU A 78 -2.38 7.09 5.27
CA LEU A 78 -1.02 6.98 4.77
C LEU A 78 -1.04 6.39 3.35
N PHE A 79 -0.64 7.18 2.37
CA PHE A 79 -0.48 6.75 0.99
C PHE A 79 1.00 6.45 0.72
N SER A 80 1.27 5.28 0.14
CA SER A 80 2.62 4.77 -0.12
C SER A 80 2.70 4.09 -1.48
N PRO A 81 2.87 4.84 -2.59
CA PRO A 81 3.13 4.23 -3.88
C PRO A 81 4.53 3.60 -3.85
N TYR A 82 4.63 2.39 -4.39
CA TYR A 82 5.90 1.68 -4.47
C TYR A 82 6.10 1.14 -5.89
N CYS A 83 7.36 1.12 -6.32
CA CYS A 83 7.85 0.41 -7.48
C CYS A 83 8.62 -0.82 -6.98
N GLU A 84 8.53 -1.91 -7.74
CA GLU A 84 9.35 -3.09 -7.54
C GLU A 84 10.85 -2.80 -7.61
N LYS A 85 11.63 -3.71 -7.01
CA LYS A 85 13.07 -3.61 -6.95
C LYS A 85 13.70 -3.34 -8.32
N GLY A 86 14.52 -2.29 -8.39
CA GLY A 86 15.19 -1.89 -9.61
C GLY A 86 14.36 -1.01 -10.54
N TYR A 87 13.18 -0.58 -10.11
CA TYR A 87 12.37 0.47 -10.75
C TYR A 87 12.25 1.68 -9.83
N VAL A 88 12.06 2.86 -10.39
CA VAL A 88 11.78 4.08 -9.63
C VAL A 88 10.57 4.79 -10.20
N ILE A 89 9.87 5.56 -9.37
CA ILE A 89 8.78 6.44 -9.79
C ILE A 89 9.39 7.51 -10.71
N SER A 90 9.27 7.31 -12.02
CA SER A 90 9.91 8.17 -13.01
C SER A 90 9.05 9.35 -13.41
N GLU A 91 7.74 9.22 -13.28
CA GLU A 91 6.79 10.25 -13.66
C GLU A 91 5.57 10.22 -12.75
N ILE A 92 5.04 11.40 -12.45
CA ILE A 92 3.74 11.58 -11.79
C ILE A 92 2.92 12.47 -12.71
N LYS A 93 1.99 11.84 -13.43
CA LYS A 93 1.17 12.46 -14.47
C LYS A 93 0.00 13.23 -13.86
N PHE A 94 -0.56 12.72 -12.76
CA PHE A 94 -1.67 13.36 -12.07
C PHE A 94 -1.60 13.12 -10.56
N ALA A 95 -1.96 14.15 -9.79
CA ALA A 95 -2.26 14.02 -8.38
C ALA A 95 -3.22 15.14 -7.94
N ASP A 96 -4.26 14.80 -7.20
CA ASP A 96 -5.26 15.74 -6.69
C ASP A 96 -5.74 15.31 -5.30
N PHE A 97 -5.79 16.25 -4.36
CA PHE A 97 -6.35 16.08 -3.03
C PHE A 97 -7.53 17.05 -2.91
N GLY A 98 -8.75 16.53 -3.06
CA GLY A 98 -9.94 17.36 -3.28
C GLY A 98 -11.13 16.52 -3.70
N GLN A 99 -11.74 16.87 -4.84
CA GLN A 99 -12.86 16.11 -5.41
C GLN A 99 -12.57 15.68 -6.85
N PRO A 100 -11.50 14.89 -7.08
CA PRO A 100 -11.17 14.42 -8.42
C PRO A 100 -12.26 13.52 -9.00
N THR A 101 -12.37 13.52 -10.32
CA THR A 101 -13.33 12.70 -11.07
C THR A 101 -12.60 11.84 -12.11
N GLY A 102 -13.31 10.85 -12.65
CA GLY A 102 -12.75 9.89 -13.60
C GLY A 102 -12.11 8.69 -12.91
N SER A 103 -11.27 7.99 -13.65
CA SER A 103 -10.57 6.79 -13.20
C SER A 103 -9.10 6.83 -13.62
N CYS A 104 -8.35 5.77 -13.35
CA CYS A 104 -6.96 5.65 -13.79
C CYS A 104 -6.78 6.07 -15.24
N GLU A 105 -5.73 6.85 -15.50
CA GLU A 105 -5.39 7.46 -16.80
C GLU A 105 -6.36 8.54 -17.30
N THR A 106 -7.56 8.64 -16.75
CA THR A 106 -8.62 9.59 -17.16
C THR A 106 -9.00 10.58 -16.06
N PHE A 107 -8.19 10.67 -15.00
CA PHE A 107 -8.42 11.56 -13.88
C PHE A 107 -8.50 13.02 -14.32
N LYS A 108 -9.42 13.75 -13.68
CA LYS A 108 -9.60 15.19 -13.86
C LYS A 108 -9.76 15.84 -12.50
N HIS A 109 -9.20 17.04 -12.37
CA HIS A 109 -9.40 17.87 -11.19
C HIS A 109 -10.88 18.19 -10.99
N GLY A 110 -11.28 18.24 -9.72
CA GLY A 110 -12.62 18.69 -9.33
C GLY A 110 -12.78 20.21 -9.41
N LYS A 111 -13.88 20.71 -8.82
CA LYS A 111 -14.13 22.15 -8.65
C LYS A 111 -13.35 22.77 -7.49
N CYS A 112 -12.78 21.94 -6.63
CA CYS A 112 -12.01 22.29 -5.44
C CYS A 112 -10.87 21.27 -5.28
N GLY A 113 -9.85 21.64 -4.52
CA GLY A 113 -8.69 20.80 -4.26
C GLY A 113 -7.50 21.63 -3.77
N ALA A 114 -6.56 20.95 -3.11
CA ALA A 114 -5.36 21.57 -2.60
C ALA A 114 -4.36 21.82 -3.73
N ALA A 115 -4.11 23.09 -4.06
CA ALA A 115 -3.31 23.48 -5.22
C ALA A 115 -1.85 22.98 -5.20
N ALA A 116 -1.29 22.73 -4.01
CA ALA A 116 0.09 22.26 -3.87
C ALA A 116 0.25 20.73 -4.05
N THR A 117 -0.85 19.97 -4.20
CA THR A 117 -0.84 18.50 -4.21
C THR A 117 0.18 17.94 -5.20
N LEU A 118 0.05 18.25 -6.49
CA LEU A 118 0.93 17.69 -7.53
C LEU A 118 2.41 18.04 -7.29
N LYS A 119 2.69 19.27 -6.85
CA LYS A 119 4.06 19.72 -6.57
C LYS A 119 4.69 18.90 -5.43
N LEU A 120 3.96 18.74 -4.33
CA LEU A 120 4.46 18.04 -3.15
C LEU A 120 4.57 16.54 -3.38
N VAL A 121 3.62 15.93 -4.07
CA VAL A 121 3.71 14.52 -4.47
C VAL A 121 4.95 14.29 -5.35
N LYS A 122 5.20 15.15 -6.35
CA LYS A 122 6.41 15.08 -7.17
C LYS A 122 7.69 15.22 -6.36
N GLN A 123 7.74 16.21 -5.46
CA GLN A 123 8.91 16.45 -4.62
C GLN A 123 9.25 15.26 -3.71
N ASN A 124 8.23 14.58 -3.18
CA ASN A 124 8.44 13.48 -2.24
C ASN A 124 8.70 12.14 -2.93
N CYS A 125 8.21 11.92 -4.15
CA CYS A 125 8.16 10.58 -4.74
C CYS A 125 9.02 10.39 -5.99
N LEU A 126 9.29 11.43 -6.80
CA LEU A 126 10.05 11.25 -8.03
C LEU A 126 11.46 10.73 -7.76
N GLY A 127 11.88 9.75 -8.58
CA GLY A 127 13.21 9.14 -8.53
C GLY A 127 13.43 8.15 -7.40
N LYS A 128 12.39 7.82 -6.61
CA LYS A 128 12.46 6.85 -5.51
C LYS A 128 11.76 5.54 -5.88
N GLU A 129 12.16 4.45 -5.24
CA GLU A 129 11.41 3.18 -5.29
C GLU A 129 10.05 3.34 -4.62
N ASP A 130 10.01 4.01 -3.47
CA ASP A 130 8.80 4.29 -2.71
C ASP A 130 8.84 5.68 -2.05
N CYS A 131 7.68 6.15 -1.59
CA CYS A 131 7.54 7.37 -0.81
C CYS A 131 6.33 7.25 0.13
N TRP A 132 6.28 8.10 1.15
CA TRP A 132 5.16 8.14 2.10
C TRP A 132 4.54 9.52 2.16
N LEU A 133 3.22 9.57 2.06
CA LEU A 133 2.44 10.80 2.11
C LEU A 133 1.24 10.62 3.02
N ARG A 134 1.10 11.49 4.02
CA ARG A 134 -0.10 11.52 4.85
C ARG A 134 -1.13 12.43 4.20
N LEU A 135 -2.25 11.86 3.76
CA LEU A 135 -3.28 12.54 2.98
C LEU A 135 -4.10 13.49 3.85
N THR A 136 -3.60 14.72 4.03
CA THR A 136 -4.14 15.73 4.95
C THR A 136 -3.94 17.14 4.41
N ASP A 137 -4.73 18.08 4.94
CA ASP A 137 -4.55 19.51 4.69
C ASP A 137 -3.19 20.02 5.19
N GLN A 138 -2.62 19.42 6.24
CA GLN A 138 -1.27 19.78 6.70
C GLN A 138 -0.20 19.47 5.65
N MET A 139 -0.35 18.35 4.94
CA MET A 139 0.57 17.96 3.87
C MET A 139 0.36 18.84 2.64
N PHE A 140 -0.86 18.96 2.13
CA PHE A 140 -1.11 19.55 0.80
C PHE A 140 -1.64 20.98 0.80
N GLY A 141 -2.03 21.50 1.95
CA GLY A 141 -2.84 22.71 2.10
C GLY A 141 -4.34 22.43 2.09
N PRO A 142 -5.17 23.43 2.45
CA PRO A 142 -6.61 23.27 2.52
C PRO A 142 -7.23 23.01 1.13
N THR A 143 -8.20 22.10 1.07
CA THR A 143 -8.88 21.75 -0.20
C THR A 143 -9.95 22.75 -0.62
N HIS A 144 -10.52 23.51 0.34
CA HIS A 144 -11.70 24.36 0.15
C HIS A 144 -12.94 23.65 -0.40
N CYS A 145 -12.99 22.32 -0.26
CA CYS A 145 -14.15 21.52 -0.66
C CYS A 145 -15.26 21.61 0.39
N LYS A 146 -16.53 21.65 -0.06
CA LYS A 146 -17.72 21.71 0.82
C LYS A 146 -18.27 20.32 1.19
N GLY A 147 -17.59 19.25 0.78
CA GLY A 147 -18.05 17.88 0.94
C GLY A 147 -16.89 16.91 1.08
N PRO A 148 -17.13 15.60 0.92
CA PRO A 148 -16.11 14.58 1.09
C PRO A 148 -14.91 14.86 0.19
N VAL A 149 -13.72 14.65 0.75
CA VAL A 149 -12.43 14.76 0.05
C VAL A 149 -11.95 13.36 -0.30
N SER A 150 -11.32 13.24 -1.46
CA SER A 150 -10.55 12.06 -1.88
C SER A 150 -9.22 12.49 -2.48
N PHE A 151 -8.32 11.52 -2.61
CA PHE A 151 -7.02 11.66 -3.23
C PHE A 151 -6.96 10.76 -4.46
N ALA A 152 -6.52 11.29 -5.60
CA ALA A 152 -6.28 10.49 -6.80
C ALA A 152 -4.82 10.64 -7.23
N PHE A 153 -4.20 9.53 -7.66
CA PHE A 153 -2.81 9.48 -8.10
C PHE A 153 -2.66 8.69 -9.39
N PHE A 154 -1.82 9.20 -10.29
CA PHE A 154 -1.38 8.48 -11.48
C PHE A 154 0.09 8.79 -11.78
N GLY A 155 0.90 7.75 -11.83
CA GLY A 155 2.33 7.82 -12.12
C GLY A 155 2.83 6.60 -12.89
N THR A 156 4.13 6.60 -13.14
CA THR A 156 4.85 5.57 -13.90
C THR A 156 6.09 5.14 -13.13
N CYS A 157 6.32 3.85 -13.03
CA CYS A 157 7.59 3.25 -12.63
C CYS A 157 8.44 2.95 -13.85
N LYS A 158 9.73 3.26 -13.79
CA LYS A 158 10.71 2.96 -14.84
C LYS A 158 11.89 2.20 -14.29
N ARG A 159 12.36 1.22 -15.06
CA ARG A 159 13.55 0.45 -14.70
C ARG A 159 14.75 1.36 -14.62
N THR A 160 15.45 1.32 -13.50
CA THR A 160 16.75 1.96 -13.33
C THR A 160 17.72 1.37 -14.35
N LYS A 161 18.50 2.22 -15.01
CA LYS A 161 19.63 1.75 -15.81
C LYS A 161 20.73 1.42 -14.81
N GLN A 162 21.07 0.14 -14.73
CA GLN A 162 22.21 -0.34 -13.95
C GLN A 162 23.52 0.16 -14.59
#